data_AF-A0A4U9D2V6-F1
#
_entry.id   AF-A0A4U9D2V6-F1
#
_cell.length_a   1.000
_cell.length_b   1.000
_cell.length_c   1.000
_cell.angle_alpha   90.00
_cell.angle_beta   90.00
_cell.angle_gamma   90.00
#
_symmetry.space_group_name_H-M   'P 1'
#
loop_
_entity.id
_entity.type
_entity.pdbx_description
1 polymer ?
#
loop_
_entity_poly.entity_id
_entity_poly.type
_entity_poly.pdbx_seq_one_letter_code
_entity_poly.pdbx_strand_id
1 'polypeptide(L)'
;MPTGVARSFEILIPVLVVIGTLHPLNLFIEAQTGMILPQAIMHLLEPLVSASDSLPAILLSVLMCQIFWFAGIHGSLIVTGIMNPFWMANLSANQAALAAGAALPHVYLQGFWDHYLLIGGVGSTLPLAFLLLRSRVAHLRTIGKMGIVPSFFNINEPILFGAPIIMNPMMFIPFVFVPMINAVLAYGATRLGWLTQVVSLTPWTTPAPIGASWAANWTLSPVVMCVICMVMSAVIYLPFLRAYERSLMKTEVEKAKAAVPVAETVSQ
;
A
#
# COMPACT_ATOMS: atom_id res chain seq x y z
N MET A 1 -46.74 13.76 -9.62
CA MET A 1 -45.88 13.14 -10.65
C MET A 1 -45.09 12.01 -9.99
N PRO A 2 -44.90 10.85 -10.64
CA PRO A 2 -44.03 9.80 -10.11
C PRO A 2 -42.63 10.35 -9.84
N THR A 3 -42.03 10.00 -8.69
CA THR A 3 -40.78 10.58 -8.19
C THR A 3 -39.60 10.43 -9.16
N GLY A 4 -39.53 9.33 -9.92
CA GLY A 4 -38.51 9.12 -10.95
C GLY A 4 -38.60 10.08 -12.15
N VAL A 5 -39.81 10.52 -12.51
CA VAL A 5 -40.02 11.47 -13.61
C VAL A 5 -39.59 12.87 -13.18
N ALA A 6 -40.01 13.33 -11.99
CA ALA A 6 -39.60 14.63 -11.46
C ALA A 6 -38.07 14.76 -11.35
N ARG A 7 -37.40 13.73 -10.84
CA ARG A 7 -35.93 13.69 -10.73
C ARG A 7 -35.22 13.75 -12.08
N SER A 8 -35.82 13.19 -13.14
CA SER A 8 -35.26 13.25 -14.50
C SER A 8 -35.34 14.67 -15.08
N PHE A 9 -36.43 15.40 -14.81
CA PHE A 9 -36.56 16.81 -15.19
C PHE A 9 -35.66 17.74 -14.36
N GLU A 10 -35.44 17.44 -13.09
CA GLU A 10 -34.51 18.19 -12.22
C GLU A 10 -33.05 18.11 -12.71
N ILE A 11 -32.62 16.95 -13.24
CA ILE A 11 -31.27 16.75 -13.79
C ILE A 11 -31.09 17.45 -15.14
N LEU A 12 -32.19 17.73 -15.87
CA LEU A 12 -32.14 18.30 -17.21
C LEU A 12 -31.48 19.68 -17.23
N ILE A 13 -31.80 20.55 -16.26
CA ILE A 13 -31.23 21.91 -16.19
C ILE A 13 -29.70 21.86 -15.98
N PRO A 14 -29.16 21.14 -14.97
CA PRO A 14 -27.71 20.93 -14.84
C PRO A 14 -27.06 20.37 -16.11
N VAL A 15 -27.66 19.37 -16.76
CA VAL A 15 -27.10 18.78 -17.99
C VAL A 15 -27.04 19.80 -19.12
N LEU A 16 -28.09 20.59 -19.32
CA LEU A 16 -28.12 21.65 -20.33
C LEU A 16 -27.08 22.74 -20.05
N VAL A 17 -26.88 23.12 -18.79
CA VAL A 17 -25.84 24.08 -18.40
C VAL A 17 -24.45 23.52 -18.69
N VAL A 18 -24.20 22.25 -18.35
CA VAL A 18 -22.92 21.59 -18.63
C VAL A 18 -22.66 21.48 -20.14
N ILE A 19 -23.65 21.07 -20.92
CA ILE A 19 -23.53 21.03 -22.39
C ILE A 19 -23.31 22.45 -22.93
N GLY A 20 -24.09 23.43 -22.51
CA GLY A 20 -24.00 24.81 -22.99
C GLY A 20 -22.68 25.52 -22.61
N THR A 21 -21.93 25.00 -21.64
CA THR A 21 -20.66 25.59 -21.20
C THR A 21 -19.45 24.76 -21.60
N LEU A 22 -19.40 23.48 -21.21
CA LEU A 22 -18.24 22.61 -21.45
C LEU A 22 -18.12 22.15 -22.89
N HIS A 23 -19.22 21.96 -23.63
CA HIS A 23 -19.13 21.51 -25.02
C HIS A 23 -18.55 22.60 -25.95
N PRO A 24 -19.02 23.87 -25.90
CA PRO A 24 -18.38 24.95 -26.64
C PRO A 24 -16.91 25.16 -26.25
N LEU A 25 -16.59 25.07 -24.95
CA LEU A 25 -15.20 25.15 -24.48
C LEU A 25 -14.34 24.01 -25.06
N ASN A 26 -14.86 22.79 -25.09
CA ASN A 26 -14.19 21.64 -25.68
C ASN A 26 -13.91 21.85 -27.17
N LEU A 27 -14.91 22.29 -27.94
CA LEU A 27 -14.75 22.60 -29.36
C LEU A 27 -13.76 23.73 -29.60
N PHE A 28 -13.77 24.77 -28.75
CA PHE A 28 -12.81 25.86 -28.83
C PHE A 28 -11.37 25.36 -28.63
N ILE A 29 -11.12 24.58 -27.59
CA ILE A 29 -9.79 24.02 -27.31
C ILE A 29 -9.35 23.08 -28.43
N GLU A 30 -10.26 22.24 -28.93
CA GLU A 30 -10.00 21.34 -30.06
C GLU A 30 -9.64 22.12 -31.33
N ALA A 31 -10.34 23.21 -31.62
CA ALA A 31 -10.03 24.07 -32.77
C ALA A 31 -8.65 24.76 -32.64
N GLN A 32 -8.20 25.09 -31.43
CA GLN A 32 -6.91 25.76 -31.21
C GLN A 32 -5.73 24.78 -31.12
N THR A 33 -5.94 23.60 -30.55
CA THR A 33 -4.86 22.67 -30.14
C THR A 33 -4.89 21.32 -30.84
N GLY A 34 -5.98 21.00 -31.53
CA GLY A 34 -6.23 19.66 -32.08
C GLY A 34 -6.59 18.60 -31.02
N MET A 35 -6.71 18.98 -29.74
CA MET A 35 -7.02 18.09 -28.63
C MET A 35 -8.36 18.44 -28.01
N ILE A 36 -9.17 17.44 -27.67
CA ILE A 36 -10.34 17.68 -26.81
C ILE A 36 -9.89 18.08 -25.40
N LEU A 37 -10.73 18.81 -24.66
CA LEU A 37 -10.44 19.33 -23.32
C LEU A 37 -9.83 18.28 -22.37
N PRO A 38 -10.32 17.02 -22.27
CA PRO A 38 -9.67 15.99 -21.46
C PRO A 38 -8.22 15.69 -21.91
N GLN A 39 -7.95 15.63 -23.21
CA GLN A 39 -6.60 15.40 -23.74
C GLN A 39 -5.69 16.59 -23.46
N ALA A 40 -6.18 17.82 -23.62
CA ALA A 40 -5.41 19.03 -23.31
C ALA A 40 -5.02 19.10 -21.83
N ILE A 41 -5.94 18.73 -20.91
CA ILE A 41 -5.64 18.61 -19.47
C ILE A 41 -4.58 17.53 -19.24
N MET A 42 -4.73 16.36 -19.84
CA MET A 42 -3.76 15.27 -19.68
C MET A 42 -2.37 15.64 -20.20
N HIS A 43 -2.29 16.34 -21.34
CA HIS A 43 -1.03 16.80 -21.89
C HIS A 43 -0.36 17.84 -20.99
N LEU A 44 -1.12 18.77 -20.40
CA LEU A 44 -0.61 19.72 -19.42
C LEU A 44 -0.05 19.02 -18.16
N LEU A 45 -0.69 17.93 -17.74
CA LEU A 45 -0.30 17.17 -16.55
C LEU A 45 0.74 16.09 -16.80
N GLU A 46 1.11 15.82 -18.06
CA GLU A 46 2.02 14.75 -18.47
C GLU A 46 3.36 14.76 -17.71
N PRO A 47 4.04 15.91 -17.48
CA PRO A 47 5.27 15.93 -16.70
C PRO A 47 5.07 15.45 -15.26
N LEU A 48 3.91 15.78 -14.66
CA LEU A 48 3.56 15.35 -13.32
C LEU A 48 3.22 13.86 -13.27
N VAL A 49 2.49 13.36 -14.28
CA VAL A 49 2.17 11.93 -14.44
C VAL A 49 3.46 11.13 -14.59
N SER A 50 4.38 11.54 -15.46
CA SER A 50 5.67 10.88 -15.64
C SER A 50 6.53 10.92 -14.37
N ALA A 51 6.59 12.08 -13.69
CA ALA A 51 7.32 12.19 -12.44
C ALA A 51 6.75 11.27 -11.35
N SER A 52 5.42 11.10 -11.32
CA SER A 52 4.73 10.22 -10.37
C SER A 52 5.09 8.75 -10.53
N ASP A 53 5.49 8.32 -11.73
CA ASP A 53 5.84 6.92 -12.08
C ASP A 53 7.32 6.58 -11.86
N SER A 54 8.07 7.45 -11.17
CA SER A 54 9.50 7.29 -10.92
C SER A 54 9.81 6.59 -9.59
N LEU A 55 10.97 5.92 -9.49
CA LEU A 55 11.42 5.32 -8.23
C LEU A 55 11.48 6.31 -7.05
N PRO A 56 11.99 7.56 -7.21
CA PRO A 56 11.93 8.55 -6.14
C PRO A 56 10.49 8.87 -5.70
N ALA A 57 9.54 8.96 -6.62
CA ALA A 57 8.13 9.20 -6.29
C ALA A 57 7.52 8.01 -5.53
N ILE A 58 7.81 6.78 -5.95
CA ILE A 58 7.41 5.56 -5.24
C ILE A 58 7.98 5.59 -3.81
N LEU A 59 9.28 5.81 -3.66
CA LEU A 59 9.95 5.84 -2.36
C LEU A 59 9.43 6.94 -1.45
N LEU A 60 9.19 8.13 -1.97
CA LEU A 60 8.62 9.25 -1.21
C LEU A 60 7.19 8.93 -0.75
N SER A 61 6.35 8.41 -1.64
CA SER A 61 4.96 8.09 -1.31
C SER A 61 4.85 7.01 -0.24
N VAL A 62 5.65 5.93 -0.34
CA VAL A 62 5.67 4.89 0.68
C VAL A 62 6.28 5.40 1.98
N LEU A 63 7.36 6.19 1.94
CA LEU A 63 7.96 6.79 3.14
C LEU A 63 6.95 7.66 3.90
N MET A 64 6.19 8.51 3.20
CA MET A 64 5.13 9.33 3.80
C MET A 64 4.04 8.47 4.43
N CYS A 65 3.60 7.41 3.74
CA CYS A 65 2.64 6.46 4.28
C CYS A 65 3.13 5.85 5.61
N GLN A 66 4.39 5.39 5.65
CA GLN A 66 4.97 4.78 6.84
C GLN A 66 5.14 5.78 7.98
N ILE A 67 5.56 7.01 7.70
CA ILE A 67 5.71 8.05 8.73
C ILE A 67 4.35 8.40 9.34
N PHE A 68 3.31 8.58 8.52
CA PHE A 68 1.97 8.86 9.02
C PHE A 68 1.42 7.72 9.86
N TRP A 69 1.57 6.47 9.40
CA TRP A 69 1.13 5.32 10.18
C TRP A 69 1.90 5.15 11.48
N PHE A 70 3.22 5.41 11.46
CA PHE A 70 3.99 5.44 12.69
C PHE A 70 3.48 6.52 13.66
N ALA A 71 3.05 7.66 13.12
CA ALA A 71 2.39 8.76 13.83
C ALA A 71 0.95 8.46 14.30
N GLY A 72 0.37 7.31 13.94
CA GLY A 72 -1.03 6.95 14.24
C GLY A 72 -2.06 7.55 13.27
N ILE A 73 -1.62 8.19 12.19
CA ILE A 73 -2.46 8.72 11.12
C ILE A 73 -2.54 7.67 10.01
N HIS A 74 -3.72 7.46 9.43
CA HIS A 74 -3.94 6.44 8.40
C HIS A 74 -3.30 6.83 7.05
N GLY A 75 -1.97 6.74 6.96
CA GLY A 75 -1.15 7.27 5.86
C GLY A 75 -1.48 6.72 4.48
N SER A 76 -1.96 5.48 4.40
CA SER A 76 -2.37 4.87 3.13
C SER A 76 -3.53 5.62 2.48
N LEU A 77 -4.53 6.10 3.25
CA LEU A 77 -5.66 6.85 2.69
C LEU A 77 -5.22 8.20 2.12
N ILE A 78 -4.27 8.86 2.77
CA ILE A 78 -3.70 10.13 2.30
C ILE A 78 -2.99 9.89 0.97
N VAL A 79 -2.09 8.89 0.91
CA VAL A 79 -1.32 8.60 -0.30
C VAL A 79 -2.20 8.15 -1.44
N THR A 80 -3.13 7.21 -1.21
CA THR A 80 -4.05 6.74 -2.27
C THR A 80 -4.96 7.86 -2.77
N GLY A 81 -5.39 8.78 -1.88
CA GLY A 81 -6.20 9.94 -2.27
C GLY A 81 -5.48 10.86 -3.26
N ILE A 82 -4.17 11.02 -3.11
CA ILE A 82 -3.33 11.81 -4.02
C ILE A 82 -2.95 11.02 -5.27
N MET A 83 -2.61 9.74 -5.14
CA MET A 83 -2.03 8.94 -6.21
C MET A 83 -3.06 8.34 -7.18
N ASN A 84 -4.31 8.12 -6.75
CA ASN A 84 -5.33 7.45 -7.56
C ASN A 84 -5.53 8.05 -8.97
N PRO A 85 -5.63 9.39 -9.14
CA PRO A 85 -5.76 9.97 -10.48
C PRO A 85 -4.60 9.60 -11.42
N PHE A 86 -3.37 9.58 -10.90
CA PHE A 86 -2.17 9.19 -11.65
C PHE A 86 -2.20 7.69 -11.97
N TRP A 87 -2.55 6.85 -11.00
CA TRP A 87 -2.67 5.40 -11.23
C TRP A 87 -3.76 5.06 -12.26
N MET A 88 -4.87 5.79 -12.30
CA MET A 88 -5.92 5.56 -13.30
C MET A 88 -5.47 5.98 -14.71
N ALA A 89 -4.77 7.12 -14.83
CA ALA A 89 -4.17 7.53 -16.09
C ALA A 89 -3.15 6.48 -16.59
N ASN A 90 -2.23 6.05 -15.71
CA ASN A 90 -1.21 5.06 -16.03
C ASN A 90 -1.81 3.70 -16.38
N LEU A 91 -2.88 3.30 -15.68
CA LEU A 91 -3.61 2.06 -15.98
C LEU A 91 -4.23 2.10 -17.37
N SER A 92 -4.89 3.21 -17.72
CA SER A 92 -5.47 3.39 -19.06
C SER A 92 -4.42 3.28 -20.15
N ALA A 93 -3.26 3.93 -19.97
CA ALA A 93 -2.14 3.84 -20.90
C ALA A 93 -1.56 2.41 -21.01
N ASN A 94 -1.41 1.69 -19.89
CA ASN A 94 -1.00 0.28 -19.91
C ASN A 94 -2.02 -0.62 -20.62
N GLN A 95 -3.32 -0.39 -20.42
CA GLN A 95 -4.37 -1.16 -21.09
C GLN A 95 -4.39 -0.91 -22.60
N ALA A 96 -4.22 0.34 -23.03
CA ALA A 96 -4.10 0.69 -24.43
C ALA A 96 -2.87 0.02 -25.08
N ALA A 97 -1.71 0.07 -24.41
CA ALA A 97 -0.49 -0.59 -24.87
C ALA A 97 -0.67 -2.12 -24.97
N LEU A 98 -1.30 -2.75 -23.96
CA LEU A 98 -1.61 -4.17 -23.97
C LEU A 98 -2.51 -4.54 -25.17
N ALA A 99 -3.58 -3.78 -25.40
CA ALA A 99 -4.50 -4.02 -26.52
C ALA A 99 -3.81 -3.87 -27.89
N ALA A 100 -2.82 -2.98 -27.98
CA ALA A 100 -2.00 -2.78 -29.18
C ALA A 100 -0.84 -3.80 -29.33
N GLY A 101 -0.64 -4.70 -28.35
CA GLY A 101 0.51 -5.61 -28.33
C GLY A 101 1.86 -4.91 -28.15
N ALA A 102 1.85 -3.69 -27.60
CA ALA A 102 3.04 -2.88 -27.34
C ALA A 102 3.60 -3.10 -25.93
N ALA A 103 4.82 -2.62 -25.68
CA ALA A 103 5.43 -2.62 -24.36
C ALA A 103 4.62 -1.72 -23.40
N LEU A 104 4.41 -2.18 -22.18
CA LEU A 104 3.65 -1.44 -21.17
C LEU A 104 4.49 -0.25 -20.67
N PRO A 105 3.97 0.99 -20.73
CA PRO A 105 4.77 2.18 -20.39
C PRO A 105 4.98 2.40 -18.90
N HIS A 106 4.03 2.01 -18.03
CA HIS A 106 4.01 2.44 -16.63
C HIS A 106 4.19 1.32 -15.61
N VAL A 107 4.90 1.62 -14.53
CA VAL A 107 5.27 0.64 -13.49
C VAL A 107 4.47 0.84 -12.21
N TYR A 108 4.37 2.08 -11.74
CA TYR A 108 3.72 2.45 -10.50
C TYR A 108 2.22 2.66 -10.71
N LEU A 109 1.48 1.59 -10.42
CA LEU A 109 0.03 1.56 -10.43
C LEU A 109 -0.47 1.03 -9.07
N GLN A 110 -1.77 1.13 -8.82
CA GLN A 110 -2.36 0.69 -7.56
C GLN A 110 -2.01 -0.77 -7.22
N GLY A 111 -2.04 -1.69 -8.19
CA GLY A 111 -1.67 -3.10 -7.95
C GLY A 111 -0.21 -3.30 -7.53
N PHE A 112 0.70 -2.41 -7.95
CA PHE A 112 2.10 -2.42 -7.51
C PHE A 112 2.21 -2.02 -6.03
N TRP A 113 1.50 -0.95 -5.66
CA TRP A 113 1.38 -0.47 -4.28
C TRP A 113 0.77 -1.53 -3.35
N ASP A 114 -0.37 -2.10 -3.73
CA ASP A 114 -1.11 -3.04 -2.91
C ASP A 114 -0.33 -4.36 -2.71
N HIS A 115 0.21 -4.94 -3.79
CA HIS A 115 0.65 -6.34 -3.76
C HIS A 115 2.16 -6.56 -3.66
N TYR A 116 2.98 -5.50 -3.74
CA TYR A 116 4.43 -5.61 -3.50
C TYR A 116 4.87 -4.80 -2.27
N LEU A 117 4.35 -3.59 -2.11
CA LEU A 117 4.79 -2.68 -1.04
C LEU A 117 4.10 -3.01 0.28
N LEU A 118 2.79 -3.28 0.23
CA LEU A 118 1.94 -3.45 1.41
C LEU A 118 1.46 -4.89 1.61
N ILE A 119 2.35 -5.87 1.38
CA ILE A 119 2.01 -7.29 1.55
C ILE A 119 1.66 -7.59 3.00
N GLY A 120 0.39 -7.86 3.25
CA GLY A 120 -0.11 -8.03 4.60
C GLY A 120 -0.46 -6.74 5.31
N GLY A 121 -0.72 -5.67 4.57
CA GLY A 121 -0.98 -4.34 5.07
C GLY A 121 0.27 -3.48 5.16
N VAL A 122 0.12 -2.35 5.84
CA VAL A 122 1.12 -1.30 5.94
C VAL A 122 2.38 -1.81 6.65
N GLY A 123 3.57 -1.57 6.08
CA GLY A 123 4.82 -2.14 6.60
C GLY A 123 5.15 -3.52 6.05
N SER A 124 4.31 -4.09 5.18
CA SER A 124 4.48 -5.46 4.69
C SER A 124 4.52 -6.47 5.85
N THR A 125 3.49 -6.47 6.69
CA THR A 125 3.50 -7.15 7.99
C THR A 125 3.02 -8.61 7.97
N LEU A 126 2.55 -9.16 6.85
CA LEU A 126 2.16 -10.58 6.82
C LEU A 126 3.35 -11.51 7.18
N PRO A 127 4.56 -11.30 6.63
CA PRO A 127 5.77 -11.99 7.09
C PRO A 127 6.03 -11.84 8.59
N LEU A 128 5.84 -10.64 9.15
CA LEU A 128 5.96 -10.41 10.59
C LEU A 128 4.89 -11.19 11.39
N ALA A 129 3.65 -11.27 10.89
CA ALA A 129 2.57 -12.06 11.50
C ALA A 129 2.99 -13.53 11.66
N PHE A 130 3.59 -14.12 10.63
CA PHE A 130 4.15 -15.48 10.71
C PHE A 130 5.27 -15.61 11.74
N LEU A 131 6.14 -14.61 11.86
CA LEU A 131 7.19 -14.60 12.87
C LEU A 131 6.59 -14.50 14.29
N LEU A 132 5.56 -13.69 14.49
CA LEU A 132 4.87 -13.53 15.77
C LEU A 132 4.22 -14.83 16.23
N LEU A 133 3.68 -15.66 15.33
CA LEU A 133 3.16 -17.00 15.68
C LEU A 133 4.20 -17.91 16.35
N ARG A 134 5.49 -17.67 16.07
CA ARG A 134 6.62 -18.40 16.66
C ARG A 134 7.33 -17.60 17.76
N SER A 135 6.72 -16.52 18.24
CA SER A 135 7.32 -15.67 19.27
C SER A 135 7.47 -16.41 20.60
N ARG A 136 8.56 -16.12 21.32
CA ARG A 136 8.80 -16.63 22.69
C ARG A 136 7.91 -15.93 23.72
N VAL A 137 7.47 -14.70 23.44
CA VAL A 137 6.60 -13.91 24.32
C VAL A 137 5.14 -14.27 24.06
N ALA A 138 4.42 -14.68 25.11
CA ALA A 138 3.05 -15.18 25.00
C ALA A 138 2.09 -14.14 24.38
N HIS A 139 2.18 -12.89 24.84
CA HIS A 139 1.40 -11.76 24.31
C HIS A 139 1.60 -11.56 22.80
N LEU A 140 2.85 -11.53 22.33
CA LEU A 140 3.18 -11.37 20.90
C LEU A 140 2.65 -12.53 20.06
N ARG A 141 2.70 -13.76 20.60
CA ARG A 141 2.14 -14.94 19.95
C ARG A 141 0.62 -14.84 19.79
N THR A 142 -0.07 -14.32 20.80
CA THR A 142 -1.52 -14.09 20.73
C THR A 142 -1.84 -13.06 19.65
N ILE A 143 -1.07 -11.97 19.55
CA ILE A 143 -1.24 -10.99 18.47
C ILE A 143 -1.01 -11.60 17.09
N GLY A 144 0.02 -12.43 16.92
CA GLY A 144 0.24 -13.18 15.68
C GLY A 144 -0.97 -14.02 15.29
N LYS A 145 -1.60 -14.71 16.25
CA LYS A 145 -2.82 -15.52 16.01
C LYS A 145 -4.02 -14.66 15.60
N MET A 146 -4.20 -13.50 16.23
CA MET A 146 -5.30 -12.58 15.92
C MET A 146 -5.08 -11.83 14.59
N GLY A 147 -3.83 -11.53 14.26
CA GLY A 147 -3.48 -10.71 13.10
C GLY A 147 -3.23 -11.47 11.80
N ILE A 148 -2.86 -12.76 11.84
CA ILE A 148 -2.45 -13.50 10.65
C ILE A 148 -3.56 -13.60 9.60
N VAL A 149 -4.80 -13.91 10.00
CA VAL A 149 -5.92 -14.07 9.07
C VAL A 149 -6.29 -12.73 8.42
N PRO A 150 -6.52 -11.64 9.16
CA PRO A 150 -6.70 -10.32 8.57
C PRO A 150 -5.54 -9.91 7.64
N SER A 151 -4.30 -10.25 8.01
CA SER A 151 -3.12 -9.91 7.22
C SER A 151 -3.10 -10.63 5.87
N PHE A 152 -3.69 -11.81 5.72
CA PHE A 152 -3.84 -12.40 4.38
C PHE A 152 -4.71 -11.55 3.44
N PHE A 153 -5.59 -10.73 3.99
CA PHE A 153 -6.43 -9.79 3.26
C PHE A 153 -5.92 -8.35 3.38
N ASN A 154 -4.63 -8.18 3.67
CA ASN A 154 -3.92 -6.90 3.80
C ASN A 154 -4.47 -5.97 4.91
N ILE A 155 -5.22 -6.51 5.86
CA ILE A 155 -5.74 -5.79 7.04
C ILE A 155 -4.84 -6.13 8.23
N ASN A 156 -4.17 -5.15 8.82
CA ASN A 156 -3.09 -5.40 9.79
C ASN A 156 -3.13 -4.55 11.05
N GLU A 157 -4.23 -3.85 11.31
CA GLU A 157 -4.49 -3.10 12.53
C GLU A 157 -4.27 -3.96 13.79
N PRO A 158 -4.70 -5.24 13.86
CA PRO A 158 -4.38 -6.08 15.03
C PRO A 158 -2.88 -6.20 15.31
N ILE A 159 -2.03 -6.15 14.28
CA ILE A 159 -0.57 -6.20 14.42
C ILE A 159 -0.02 -4.81 14.75
N LEU A 160 -0.46 -3.77 14.04
CA LEU A 160 0.04 -2.41 14.21
C LEU A 160 -0.23 -1.88 15.63
N PHE A 161 -1.45 -2.09 16.14
CA PHE A 161 -1.85 -1.64 17.47
C PHE A 161 -1.52 -2.67 18.55
N GLY A 162 -1.58 -3.97 18.25
CA GLY A 162 -1.34 -5.04 19.23
C GLY A 162 0.13 -5.25 19.55
N ALA A 163 1.00 -5.33 18.53
CA ALA A 163 2.44 -5.57 18.70
C ALA A 163 3.25 -4.29 18.99
N PRO A 164 2.60 -3.30 19.62
CA PRO A 164 2.57 -1.89 19.20
C PRO A 164 3.70 -1.54 18.23
N ILE A 165 3.43 -1.57 16.93
CA ILE A 165 4.38 -1.05 15.92
C ILE A 165 4.30 0.48 15.89
N ILE A 166 3.08 1.00 16.03
CA ILE A 166 2.82 2.43 16.13
C ILE A 166 3.53 2.98 17.37
N MET A 167 4.25 4.09 17.22
CA MET A 167 5.03 4.74 18.27
C MET A 167 6.14 3.89 18.92
N ASN A 168 6.49 2.73 18.35
CA ASN A 168 7.55 1.88 18.88
C ASN A 168 8.87 2.09 18.12
N PRO A 169 9.87 2.75 18.74
CA PRO A 169 11.13 3.07 18.06
C PRO A 169 11.94 1.83 17.66
N MET A 170 11.77 0.68 18.35
CA MET A 170 12.45 -0.57 17.96
C MET A 170 11.91 -1.13 16.65
N MET A 171 10.60 -0.96 16.39
CA MET A 171 9.95 -1.47 15.18
C MET A 171 9.90 -0.42 14.05
N PHE A 172 10.24 0.84 14.33
CA PHE A 172 10.24 1.93 13.36
C PHE A 172 11.08 1.62 12.11
N ILE A 173 12.33 1.18 12.31
CA ILE A 173 13.27 0.92 11.21
C ILE A 173 12.72 -0.14 10.25
N PRO A 174 12.41 -1.39 10.67
CA PRO A 174 11.91 -2.38 9.73
C PRO A 174 10.54 -1.97 9.17
N PHE A 175 9.68 -1.31 9.96
CA PHE A 175 8.40 -0.83 9.48
C PHE A 175 8.52 0.17 8.31
N VAL A 176 9.44 1.13 8.40
CA VAL A 176 9.64 2.12 7.33
C VAL A 176 10.37 1.52 6.14
N PHE A 177 11.47 0.81 6.37
CA PHE A 177 12.39 0.43 5.30
C PHE A 177 12.00 -0.84 4.55
N VAL A 178 11.23 -1.76 5.14
CA VAL A 178 10.81 -2.99 4.45
C VAL A 178 10.00 -2.67 3.17
N PRO A 179 8.93 -1.85 3.21
CA PRO A 179 8.21 -1.47 1.99
C PRO A 179 9.07 -0.70 1.00
N MET A 180 10.02 0.12 1.47
CA MET A 180 10.95 0.84 0.59
C MET A 180 11.87 -0.12 -0.17
N ILE A 181 12.38 -1.15 0.51
CA ILE A 181 13.20 -2.19 -0.12
C ILE A 181 12.38 -3.00 -1.12
N ASN A 182 11.14 -3.37 -0.76
CA ASN A 182 10.23 -4.04 -1.68
C ASN A 182 9.94 -3.19 -2.92
N ALA A 183 9.79 -1.87 -2.78
CA ALA A 183 9.64 -0.95 -3.89
C ALA A 183 10.86 -0.96 -4.82
N VAL A 184 12.09 -0.91 -4.28
CA VAL A 184 13.33 -1.00 -5.08
C VAL A 184 13.42 -2.33 -5.82
N LEU A 185 13.13 -3.45 -5.14
CA LEU A 185 13.16 -4.79 -5.73
C LEU A 185 12.16 -4.94 -6.86
N ALA A 186 10.89 -4.60 -6.61
CA ALA A 186 9.83 -4.71 -7.59
C ALA A 186 10.04 -3.75 -8.77
N TYR A 187 10.37 -2.48 -8.51
CA TYR A 187 10.65 -1.51 -9.58
C TYR A 187 11.85 -1.93 -10.42
N GLY A 188 12.97 -2.32 -9.78
CA GLY A 188 14.16 -2.79 -10.47
C GLY A 188 13.88 -4.01 -11.35
N ALA A 189 13.18 -5.00 -10.83
CA ALA A 189 12.75 -6.18 -11.58
C ALA A 189 11.88 -5.84 -12.80
N THR A 190 10.98 -4.87 -12.68
CA THR A 190 10.18 -4.40 -13.81
C THR A 190 11.06 -3.71 -14.85
N ARG A 191 11.99 -2.85 -14.44
CA ARG A 191 12.91 -2.14 -15.35
C ARG A 191 13.86 -3.10 -16.08
N LEU A 192 14.17 -4.25 -15.49
CA LEU A 192 14.95 -5.32 -16.11
C LEU A 192 14.11 -6.22 -17.05
N GLY A 193 12.80 -5.97 -17.17
CA GLY A 193 11.89 -6.77 -17.98
C GLY A 193 11.51 -8.12 -17.38
N TRP A 194 11.89 -8.40 -16.13
CA TRP A 194 11.55 -9.66 -15.45
C TRP A 194 10.14 -9.66 -14.86
N LEU A 195 9.72 -8.53 -14.28
CA LEU A 195 8.42 -8.40 -13.64
C LEU A 195 7.39 -7.78 -14.59
N THR A 196 6.34 -8.54 -14.92
CA THR A 196 5.20 -8.02 -15.70
C THR A 196 4.47 -6.89 -14.97
N GLN A 197 4.16 -5.82 -15.70
CA GLN A 197 3.47 -4.64 -15.19
C GLN A 197 1.96 -4.87 -15.00
N VAL A 198 1.36 -4.01 -14.19
CA VAL A 198 -0.08 -4.02 -13.89
C VAL A 198 -0.90 -3.52 -15.09
N VAL A 199 -1.99 -4.22 -15.40
CA VAL A 199 -2.91 -3.92 -16.51
C VAL A 199 -4.39 -4.00 -16.12
N SER A 200 -4.71 -4.42 -14.89
CA SER A 200 -6.09 -4.49 -14.40
C SER A 200 -6.21 -4.02 -12.96
N LEU A 201 -7.42 -3.62 -12.57
CA LEU A 201 -7.75 -3.30 -11.17
C LEU A 201 -8.02 -4.57 -10.40
N THR A 202 -7.49 -4.62 -9.19
CA THR A 202 -7.74 -5.71 -8.24
C THR A 202 -8.06 -5.11 -6.87
N PRO A 203 -9.00 -5.70 -6.10
CA PRO A 203 -9.22 -5.28 -4.72
C PRO A 203 -7.92 -5.38 -3.91
N TRP A 204 -7.56 -4.32 -3.19
CA TRP A 204 -6.38 -4.29 -2.33
C TRP A 204 -6.42 -5.34 -1.22
N THR A 205 -7.60 -5.85 -0.87
CA THR A 205 -7.78 -6.93 0.11
C THR A 205 -7.51 -8.32 -0.45
N THR A 206 -7.22 -8.45 -1.74
CA THR A 206 -6.89 -9.75 -2.35
C THR A 206 -5.54 -10.23 -1.80
N PRO A 207 -5.39 -11.52 -1.42
CA PRO A 207 -4.10 -12.05 -1.01
C PRO A 207 -3.01 -11.75 -2.03
N ALA A 208 -1.93 -11.10 -1.58
CA ALA A 208 -0.98 -10.42 -2.46
C ALA A 208 -0.45 -11.24 -3.65
N PRO A 209 -0.05 -12.53 -3.50
CA PRO A 209 0.40 -13.31 -4.65
C PRO A 209 -0.68 -13.50 -5.73
N ILE A 210 -1.94 -13.67 -5.32
CA ILE A 210 -3.09 -13.82 -6.23
C ILE A 210 -3.42 -12.47 -6.86
N GLY A 211 -3.49 -11.42 -6.02
CA GLY A 211 -3.78 -10.06 -6.46
C GLY A 211 -2.75 -9.54 -7.46
N ALA A 212 -1.45 -9.75 -7.21
CA ALA A 212 -0.37 -9.34 -8.10
C ALA A 212 -0.46 -10.03 -9.47
N SER A 213 -0.70 -11.35 -9.47
CA SER A 213 -0.84 -12.11 -10.73
C SER A 213 -2.07 -11.66 -11.49
N TRP A 214 -3.22 -11.55 -10.84
CA TRP A 214 -4.46 -11.08 -11.46
C TRP A 214 -4.31 -9.66 -12.05
N ALA A 215 -3.66 -8.74 -11.31
CA ALA A 215 -3.38 -7.38 -11.75
C ALA A 215 -2.50 -7.34 -13.01
N ALA A 216 -1.62 -8.32 -13.20
CA ALA A 216 -0.69 -8.45 -14.32
C ALA A 216 -1.09 -9.59 -15.29
N ASN A 217 -2.40 -9.75 -15.52
CA ASN A 217 -2.98 -10.70 -16.48
C ASN A 217 -2.57 -12.17 -16.26
N TRP A 218 -2.61 -12.62 -15.01
CA TRP A 218 -2.34 -13.99 -14.56
C TRP A 218 -0.93 -14.51 -14.87
N THR A 219 0.04 -13.61 -15.03
CA THR A 219 1.45 -13.98 -15.17
C THR A 219 2.04 -14.50 -13.86
N LEU A 220 3.10 -15.30 -13.95
CA LEU A 220 3.74 -15.95 -12.78
C LEU A 220 4.80 -15.06 -12.11
N SER A 221 5.49 -14.18 -12.85
CA SER A 221 6.53 -13.30 -12.27
C SER A 221 6.04 -12.46 -11.07
N PRO A 222 4.80 -11.91 -11.04
CA PRO A 222 4.25 -11.23 -9.87
C PRO A 222 4.18 -12.11 -8.61
N VAL A 223 3.77 -13.37 -8.77
CA VAL A 223 3.67 -14.34 -7.67
C VAL A 223 5.05 -14.55 -7.05
N VAL A 224 6.06 -14.77 -7.90
CA VAL A 224 7.45 -14.98 -7.47
C VAL A 224 7.98 -13.73 -6.78
N MET A 225 7.70 -12.54 -7.32
CA MET A 225 8.07 -11.28 -6.68
C MET A 225 7.45 -11.12 -5.29
N CYS A 226 6.15 -11.41 -5.12
CA CYS A 226 5.51 -11.38 -3.80
C CYS A 226 6.23 -12.29 -2.80
N VAL A 227 6.61 -13.50 -3.22
CA VAL A 227 7.36 -14.44 -2.36
C VAL A 227 8.73 -13.87 -2.00
N ILE A 228 9.47 -13.29 -2.95
CA ILE A 228 10.76 -12.64 -2.69
C ILE A 228 10.60 -11.50 -1.67
N CYS A 229 9.64 -10.60 -1.89
CA CYS A 229 9.32 -9.52 -0.98
C CYS A 229 8.97 -10.05 0.42
N MET A 230 8.13 -11.09 0.51
CA MET A 230 7.76 -11.70 1.79
C MET A 230 8.96 -12.30 2.54
N VAL A 231 9.85 -13.01 1.83
CA VAL A 231 11.06 -13.59 2.41
C VAL A 231 12.00 -12.48 2.89
N MET A 232 12.22 -11.45 2.07
CA MET A 232 13.05 -10.30 2.44
C MET A 232 12.48 -9.55 3.65
N SER A 233 11.18 -9.27 3.67
CA SER A 233 10.48 -8.69 4.81
C SER A 233 10.70 -9.52 6.07
N ALA A 234 10.55 -10.86 6.01
CA ALA A 234 10.77 -11.74 7.16
C ALA A 234 12.22 -11.65 7.68
N VAL A 235 13.20 -11.68 6.77
CA VAL A 235 14.64 -11.59 7.11
C VAL A 235 14.96 -10.26 7.80
N ILE A 236 14.41 -9.15 7.29
CA ILE A 236 14.63 -7.81 7.85
C ILE A 236 13.91 -7.67 9.21
N TYR A 237 12.67 -8.13 9.34
CA TYR A 237 11.92 -8.01 10.60
C TYR A 237 12.49 -8.88 11.73
N LEU A 238 13.06 -10.04 11.41
CA LEU A 238 13.52 -11.02 12.40
C LEU A 238 14.49 -10.45 13.46
N PRO A 239 15.59 -9.74 13.13
CA PRO A 239 16.50 -9.21 14.14
C PRO A 239 15.82 -8.19 15.08
N PHE A 240 14.95 -7.33 14.55
CA PHE A 240 14.22 -6.34 15.35
C PHE A 240 13.18 -7.00 16.26
N LEU A 241 12.46 -8.00 15.75
CA LEU A 241 11.56 -8.80 16.58
C LEU A 241 12.32 -9.48 17.71
N ARG A 242 13.49 -10.09 17.44
CA ARG A 242 14.31 -10.72 18.48
C ARG A 242 14.81 -9.71 19.52
N ALA A 243 15.19 -8.51 19.11
CA ALA A 243 15.57 -7.45 20.03
C ALA A 243 14.38 -7.01 20.90
N TYR A 244 13.20 -6.85 20.29
CA TYR A 244 11.97 -6.49 20.99
C TYR A 244 11.53 -7.56 21.99
N GLU A 245 11.55 -8.85 21.60
CA GLU A 245 11.28 -9.98 22.51
C GLU A 245 12.20 -9.94 23.74
N ARG A 246 13.51 -9.70 23.53
CA ARG A 246 14.47 -9.60 24.65
C ARG A 246 14.16 -8.43 25.57
N SER A 247 13.74 -7.29 25.02
CA SER A 247 13.31 -6.13 25.82
C SER A 247 12.11 -6.48 26.70
N LEU A 248 11.06 -7.09 26.13
CA LEU A 248 9.86 -7.46 26.88
C LEU A 248 10.15 -8.47 28.00
N MET A 249 10.94 -9.49 27.70
CA MET A 249 11.33 -10.50 28.70
C MET A 249 12.13 -9.89 29.86
N LYS A 250 13.01 -8.92 29.59
CA LYS A 250 13.74 -8.19 30.64
C LYS A 250 12.78 -7.42 31.55
N THR A 251 11.85 -6.66 30.95
CA THR A 251 10.85 -5.89 31.69
C THR A 251 9.95 -6.79 32.54
N GLU A 252 9.55 -7.97 32.04
CA GLU A 252 8.78 -8.96 32.82
C GLU A 252 9.57 -9.48 34.03
N VAL A 253 10.86 -9.79 33.87
CA VAL A 253 11.74 -10.22 34.97
C VAL A 253 11.94 -9.12 36.00
N GLU A 254 12.14 -7.87 35.58
CA GLU A 254 12.27 -6.73 36.49
C GLU A 254 10.99 -6.48 37.29
N LYS A 255 9.82 -6.55 36.63
CA LYS A 255 8.52 -6.46 37.31
C LYS A 255 8.32 -7.59 38.31
N ALA A 256 8.70 -8.82 37.97
CA ALA A 256 8.62 -9.96 38.87
C ALA A 256 9.52 -9.77 40.11
N LYS A 257 10.75 -9.26 39.94
CA LYS A 257 11.67 -8.95 41.06
C LYS A 257 11.13 -7.85 41.97
N ALA A 258 10.53 -6.80 41.40
CA ALA A 258 9.95 -5.70 42.17
C ALA A 258 8.66 -6.10 42.92
N ALA A 259 7.96 -7.14 42.46
CA ALA A 259 6.73 -7.63 43.08
C ALA A 259 6.95 -8.60 44.25
N VAL A 260 8.18 -9.09 44.48
CA VAL A 260 8.52 -9.89 45.67
C VAL A 260 8.81 -8.93 46.82
N PRO A 261 7.99 -8.88 47.89
CA PRO A 261 8.29 -8.06 49.06
C PRO A 261 9.54 -8.60 49.75
N VAL A 262 10.37 -7.71 50.28
CA VAL A 262 11.43 -8.02 51.25
C VAL A 262 10.76 -8.55 52.53
N ALA A 263 10.34 -9.81 52.52
CA ALA A 263 9.76 -10.50 53.67
C ALA A 263 10.83 -11.35 54.33
N GLU A 264 11.94 -10.74 54.77
CA GLU A 264 12.91 -11.36 55.68
C GLU A 264 13.95 -10.32 56.14
N THR A 265 13.59 -9.54 57.16
CA THR A 265 14.44 -8.84 58.15
C THR A 265 13.43 -7.97 58.91
N VAL A 266 13.05 -8.16 60.17
CA VAL A 266 13.80 -8.57 61.37
C VAL A 266 12.80 -9.15 62.37
N SER A 267 13.00 -10.38 62.82
CA SER A 267 12.52 -10.85 64.12
C SER A 267 13.74 -11.33 64.91
N GLN A 268 14.32 -10.44 65.71
CA GLN A 268 15.15 -10.75 66.87
C GLN A 268 14.87 -9.69 67.94
#